data_AF-G2T4P9-F1
#
_entry.id   AF-G2T4P9-F1
#
_cell.length_a   1.000
_cell.length_b   1.000
_cell.length_c   1.000
_cell.angle_alpha   90.00
_cell.angle_beta   90.00
_cell.angle_gamma   90.00
#
_symmetry.space_group_name_H-M   'P 1'
#
loop_
_entity.id
_entity.type
_entity.pdbx_description
1 polymer ?
#
loop_
_entity_poly.entity_id
_entity_poly.type
_entity_poly.pdbx_seq_one_letter_code
_entity_poly.pdbx_strand_id
1 'polypeptide(L)'
;MTSKSPVRSCEDVDEAALSYAEVKALATGNPYIKEKMDLDIQVSKLKLMKANHTSQKYRLEDNIAKHYPQQITILKERISGLQADIQTAKTNLPADKEFFSMRVGNKVYTDKKEAGTALVEMCKEIKSVNAPAVIGEYAGFKMAVSFDSFNHKFVMNIKGQLSHNLEIGVDPLGNISRINHALEAMTKELAEASTKLENVERQLETAKVEVTKPFAQEAELSEKLDRLSALNALLNMDEKGDDGIGMEDDKSELGTEQVADTRKPYPIENTRHNYAVENGNPQGMRLTAAMADKPAQRVSLKEKLETMKVKAAGNNIENSVQRDKGKEEYL
;
A
#
# COMPACT_ATOMS: atom_id res chain seq x y z
N MET A 1 11.44 -4.87 24.75
CA MET A 1 10.35 -5.86 24.79
C MET A 1 9.37 -5.50 23.70
N THR A 2 9.49 -6.13 22.54
CA THR A 2 8.56 -5.99 21.42
C THR A 2 7.67 -7.23 21.42
N SER A 3 6.38 -7.00 21.66
CA SER A 3 5.32 -8.00 21.64
C SER A 3 5.22 -8.62 20.24
N LYS A 4 5.90 -9.76 20.04
CA LYS A 4 5.57 -10.68 18.96
C LYS A 4 4.26 -11.36 19.35
N SER A 5 3.15 -10.80 18.88
CA SER A 5 1.87 -11.51 18.90
C SER A 5 2.07 -12.85 18.20
N PRO A 6 1.77 -14.00 18.84
CA PRO A 6 1.78 -15.27 18.16
C PRO A 6 0.60 -15.25 17.21
N VAL A 7 0.89 -15.08 15.91
CA VAL A 7 -0.03 -15.49 14.85
C VAL A 7 -0.19 -16.99 15.03
N ARG A 8 -1.23 -17.39 15.77
CA ARG A 8 -1.79 -18.73 15.72
C ARG A 8 -2.51 -18.84 14.39
N SER A 9 -1.73 -18.98 13.32
CA SER A 9 -2.17 -19.72 12.14
C SER A 9 -1.96 -21.20 12.50
N CYS A 10 -2.87 -21.74 13.31
CA CYS A 10 -3.18 -23.15 13.13
C CYS A 10 -3.83 -23.19 11.75
N GLU A 11 -3.02 -23.45 10.73
CA GLU A 11 -3.46 -24.35 9.68
C GLU A 11 -3.90 -25.60 10.43
N ASP A 12 -5.18 -25.65 10.83
CA ASP A 12 -5.88 -26.93 10.72
C ASP A 12 -5.79 -27.25 9.23
N VAL A 13 -4.64 -27.84 8.88
CA VAL A 13 -4.60 -28.85 7.85
C VAL A 13 -5.69 -29.80 8.33
N ASP A 14 -6.88 -29.68 7.75
CA ASP A 14 -7.77 -30.83 7.68
C ASP A 14 -6.88 -31.92 7.08
N GLU A 15 -6.30 -32.74 7.96
CA GLU A 15 -5.65 -33.98 7.60
C GLU A 15 -6.79 -34.76 6.98
N ALA A 16 -6.93 -34.62 5.66
CA ALA A 16 -7.91 -35.33 4.88
C ALA A 16 -7.54 -36.80 5.02
N ALA A 17 -8.05 -37.41 6.08
CA ALA A 17 -7.89 -38.82 6.37
C ALA A 17 -8.54 -39.52 5.20
N LEU A 18 -7.70 -40.17 4.39
CA LEU A 18 -8.18 -41.05 3.33
C LEU A 18 -9.18 -42.01 3.97
N SER A 19 -10.38 -42.06 3.41
CA SER A 19 -11.41 -42.98 3.88
C SER A 19 -10.88 -44.42 3.83
N TYR A 20 -11.38 -45.27 4.71
CA TYR A 20 -11.01 -46.70 4.74
C TYR A 20 -11.16 -47.35 3.35
N ALA A 21 -12.16 -46.93 2.57
CA ALA A 21 -12.38 -47.31 1.18
C ALA A 21 -11.21 -46.92 0.25
N GLU A 22 -10.68 -45.71 0.39
CA GLU A 22 -9.56 -45.20 -0.40
C GLU A 22 -8.27 -45.94 -0.07
N VAL A 23 -8.04 -46.25 1.21
CA VAL A 23 -6.87 -47.04 1.65
C VAL A 23 -6.99 -48.50 1.17
N LYS A 24 -8.18 -49.11 1.30
CA LYS A 24 -8.44 -50.49 0.87
C LYS A 24 -8.28 -50.63 -0.65
N ALA A 25 -8.83 -49.71 -1.44
CA ALA A 25 -8.75 -49.84 -2.89
C ALA A 25 -7.46 -49.32 -3.54
N LEU A 26 -6.68 -48.49 -2.84
CA LEU A 26 -5.26 -48.28 -3.18
C LEU A 26 -4.46 -49.59 -3.02
N ALA A 27 -4.75 -50.35 -1.96
CA ALA A 27 -4.09 -51.64 -1.70
C ALA A 27 -4.54 -52.76 -2.64
N THR A 28 -5.80 -52.74 -3.13
CA THR A 28 -6.31 -53.70 -4.12
C THR A 28 -6.07 -53.28 -5.58
N GLY A 29 -5.54 -52.09 -5.83
CA GLY A 29 -5.19 -51.61 -7.17
C GLY A 29 -6.39 -51.17 -8.02
N ASN A 30 -7.48 -50.71 -7.40
CA ASN A 30 -8.66 -50.27 -8.12
C ASN A 30 -8.35 -49.00 -8.96
N PRO A 31 -8.45 -49.06 -10.31
CA PRO A 31 -8.12 -47.93 -11.18
C PRO A 31 -9.02 -46.69 -10.93
N TYR A 32 -10.24 -46.89 -10.42
CA TYR A 32 -11.19 -45.81 -10.13
C TYR A 32 -10.76 -44.94 -8.96
N ILE A 33 -10.04 -45.46 -7.97
CA ILE A 33 -9.55 -44.66 -6.83
C ILE A 33 -8.40 -43.75 -7.27
N LYS A 34 -7.53 -44.24 -8.15
CA LYS A 34 -6.48 -43.41 -8.73
C LYS A 34 -7.05 -42.26 -9.56
N GLU A 35 -8.04 -42.56 -10.42
CA GLU A 35 -8.75 -41.54 -11.20
C GLU A 35 -9.43 -40.51 -10.28
N LYS A 36 -10.01 -40.94 -9.17
CA LYS A 36 -10.63 -40.06 -8.17
C LYS A 36 -9.63 -39.10 -7.57
N MET A 37 -8.49 -39.59 -7.07
CA MET A 37 -7.46 -38.74 -6.47
C MET A 37 -6.91 -37.71 -7.46
N ASP A 38 -6.65 -38.13 -8.71
CA ASP A 38 -6.20 -37.21 -9.77
C ASP A 38 -7.26 -36.15 -10.12
N LEU A 39 -8.54 -36.52 -10.14
CA LEU A 39 -9.65 -35.60 -10.36
C LEU A 39 -9.86 -34.65 -9.18
N ASP A 40 -9.72 -35.10 -7.93
CA ASP A 40 -9.85 -34.27 -6.72
C ASP A 40 -8.81 -33.15 -6.70
N ILE A 41 -7.56 -33.45 -7.06
CA ILE A 41 -6.49 -32.44 -7.19
C ILE A 41 -6.85 -31.41 -8.27
N GLN A 42 -7.31 -31.87 -9.43
CA GLN A 42 -7.67 -31.00 -10.55
C GLN A 42 -8.88 -30.11 -10.23
N VAL A 43 -9.93 -30.68 -9.62
CA VAL A 43 -11.13 -29.95 -9.20
C VAL A 43 -10.79 -28.94 -8.12
N SER A 44 -9.93 -29.29 -7.15
CA SER A 44 -9.48 -28.36 -6.11
C SER A 44 -8.75 -27.16 -6.70
N LYS A 45 -7.84 -27.40 -7.65
CA LYS A 45 -7.14 -26.33 -8.39
C LYS A 45 -8.10 -25.44 -9.18
N LEU A 46 -9.06 -26.04 -9.91
CA LEU A 46 -10.05 -25.30 -10.70
C LEU A 46 -11.02 -24.50 -9.81
N LYS A 47 -11.42 -25.03 -8.65
CA LYS A 47 -12.22 -24.32 -7.65
C LYS A 47 -11.49 -23.09 -7.10
N LEU A 48 -10.19 -23.24 -6.79
CA LEU A 48 -9.36 -22.11 -6.37
C LEU A 48 -9.28 -21.03 -7.47
N MET A 49 -9.07 -21.43 -8.72
CA MET A 49 -9.07 -20.51 -9.87
C MET A 49 -10.42 -19.78 -10.04
N LYS A 50 -11.54 -20.50 -9.88
CA LYS A 50 -12.89 -19.91 -9.92
C LYS A 50 -13.15 -18.95 -8.76
N ALA A 51 -12.71 -19.29 -7.55
CA ALA A 51 -12.82 -18.42 -6.38
C ALA A 51 -12.01 -17.12 -6.57
N ASN A 52 -10.79 -17.23 -7.12
CA ASN A 52 -9.96 -16.08 -7.48
C ASN A 52 -10.63 -15.21 -8.55
N HIS A 53 -11.14 -15.82 -9.63
CA HIS A 53 -11.87 -15.10 -10.68
C HIS A 53 -13.09 -14.37 -10.12
N THR A 54 -13.88 -15.04 -9.28
CA THR A 54 -15.07 -14.46 -8.64
C THR A 54 -14.71 -13.27 -7.75
N SER A 55 -13.64 -13.41 -6.96
CA SER A 55 -13.14 -12.33 -6.12
C SER A 55 -12.63 -11.14 -6.93
N GLN A 56 -11.92 -11.39 -8.04
CA GLN A 56 -11.49 -10.35 -8.98
C GLN A 56 -12.68 -9.64 -9.61
N LYS A 57 -13.71 -10.39 -10.02
CA LYS A 57 -14.94 -9.83 -10.57
C LYS A 57 -15.61 -8.88 -9.57
N TYR A 58 -15.80 -9.30 -8.32
CA TYR A 58 -16.39 -8.41 -7.29
C TYR A 58 -15.57 -7.15 -7.03
N ARG A 59 -14.23 -7.26 -7.04
CA ARG A 59 -13.35 -6.08 -6.92
C ARG A 59 -13.50 -5.15 -8.12
N LEU A 60 -13.60 -5.69 -9.33
CA LEU A 60 -13.86 -4.89 -10.54
C LEU A 60 -15.23 -4.22 -10.49
N GLU A 61 -16.28 -4.92 -10.05
CA GLU A 61 -17.63 -4.37 -9.88
C GLU A 61 -17.63 -3.19 -8.89
N ASP A 62 -16.97 -3.32 -7.74
CA ASP A 62 -16.86 -2.22 -6.76
C ASP A 62 -16.05 -1.03 -7.32
N ASN A 63 -14.96 -1.32 -8.05
CA ASN A 63 -14.16 -0.29 -8.70
C ASN A 63 -14.96 0.49 -9.75
N ILE A 64 -15.76 -0.21 -10.57
CA ILE A 64 -16.63 0.40 -11.59
C ILE A 64 -17.75 1.21 -10.94
N ALA A 65 -18.35 0.70 -9.87
CA ALA A 65 -19.49 1.35 -9.23
C ALA A 65 -19.09 2.58 -8.40
N LYS A 66 -17.94 2.55 -7.73
CA LYS A 66 -17.54 3.57 -6.75
C LYS A 66 -16.22 4.24 -7.11
N HIS A 67 -15.15 3.45 -7.27
CA HIS A 67 -13.80 4.00 -7.29
C HIS A 67 -13.51 4.86 -8.53
N TYR A 68 -13.79 4.36 -9.74
CA TYR A 68 -13.54 5.11 -10.96
C TYR A 68 -14.45 6.34 -11.10
N PRO A 69 -15.78 6.27 -10.87
CA PRO A 69 -16.64 7.45 -10.93
C PRO A 69 -16.24 8.54 -9.93
N GLN A 70 -15.84 8.17 -8.71
CA GLN A 70 -15.34 9.12 -7.72
C GLN A 70 -14.07 9.83 -8.20
N GLN A 71 -13.09 9.07 -8.72
CA GLN A 71 -11.86 9.66 -9.27
C GLN A 71 -12.13 10.59 -10.45
N ILE A 72 -13.01 10.19 -11.36
CA ILE A 72 -13.42 11.01 -12.51
C ILE A 72 -14.05 12.33 -12.04
N THR A 73 -14.91 12.29 -11.03
CA THR A 73 -15.55 13.49 -10.48
C THR A 73 -14.52 14.45 -9.88
N ILE A 74 -13.63 13.93 -9.03
CA ILE A 74 -12.55 14.72 -8.40
C ILE A 74 -11.63 15.33 -9.46
N LEU A 75 -11.24 14.55 -10.49
CA LEU A 75 -10.39 15.04 -11.57
C LEU A 75 -11.10 16.11 -12.41
N LYS A 76 -12.38 15.95 -12.71
CA LYS A 76 -13.18 16.95 -13.45
C LYS A 76 -13.30 18.26 -12.67
N GLU A 77 -13.60 18.19 -11.37
CA GLU A 77 -13.64 19.35 -10.49
C GLU A 77 -12.27 20.04 -10.43
N ARG A 78 -11.17 19.27 -10.28
CA ARG A 78 -9.82 19.81 -10.28
C ARG A 78 -9.47 20.50 -11.60
N ILE A 79 -9.80 19.90 -12.75
CA ILE A 79 -9.56 20.49 -14.07
C ILE A 79 -10.34 21.80 -14.21
N SER A 80 -11.60 21.83 -13.81
CA SER A 80 -12.42 23.04 -13.83
C SER A 80 -11.83 24.15 -12.96
N GLY A 81 -11.39 23.82 -11.75
CA GLY A 81 -10.70 24.75 -10.85
C GLY A 81 -9.39 25.28 -11.45
N LEU A 82 -8.54 24.41 -12.02
CA LEU A 82 -7.30 24.79 -12.68
C LEU A 82 -7.54 25.69 -13.89
N GLN A 83 -8.58 25.41 -14.69
CA GLN A 83 -8.95 26.24 -15.84
C GLN A 83 -9.34 27.66 -15.41
N ALA A 84 -10.16 27.78 -14.36
CA ALA A 84 -10.56 29.07 -13.81
C ALA A 84 -9.37 29.85 -13.23
N ASP A 85 -8.46 29.17 -12.53
CA ASP A 85 -7.25 29.78 -12.00
C ASP A 85 -6.31 30.24 -13.12
N ILE A 86 -6.05 29.41 -14.12
CA ILE A 86 -5.23 29.78 -15.29
C ILE A 86 -5.83 31.00 -16.01
N GLN A 87 -7.15 31.07 -16.14
CA GLN A 87 -7.82 32.20 -16.76
C GLN A 87 -7.66 33.48 -15.92
N THR A 88 -7.79 33.36 -14.60
CA THR A 88 -7.55 34.46 -13.65
C THR A 88 -6.11 34.95 -13.74
N ALA A 89 -5.14 34.04 -13.76
CA ALA A 89 -3.73 34.35 -13.95
C ALA A 89 -3.50 35.09 -15.27
N LYS A 90 -3.99 34.55 -16.40
CA LYS A 90 -3.82 35.16 -17.73
C LYS A 90 -4.44 36.55 -17.86
N THR A 91 -5.55 36.81 -17.17
CA THR A 91 -6.25 38.10 -17.25
C THR A 91 -5.56 39.17 -16.42
N ASN A 92 -4.94 38.79 -15.29
CA ASN A 92 -4.36 39.73 -14.33
C ASN A 92 -2.83 39.84 -14.40
N LEU A 93 -2.14 38.89 -15.04
CA LEU A 93 -0.71 39.01 -15.33
C LEU A 93 -0.50 39.97 -16.51
N PRO A 94 0.39 40.96 -16.39
CA PRO A 94 0.74 41.83 -17.51
C PRO A 94 1.37 41.00 -18.64
N ALA A 95 1.00 41.32 -19.89
CA ALA A 95 1.49 40.64 -21.09
C ALA A 95 3.02 40.78 -21.26
N ASP A 96 3.58 41.90 -20.79
CA ASP A 96 5.01 42.16 -20.77
C ASP A 96 5.64 41.72 -19.45
N LYS A 97 6.65 40.84 -19.53
CA LYS A 97 7.40 40.31 -18.38
C LYS A 97 8.22 41.36 -17.62
N GLU A 98 8.36 42.55 -18.20
CA GLU A 98 9.02 43.71 -17.56
C GLU A 98 8.10 44.45 -16.60
N PHE A 99 6.78 44.38 -16.81
CA PHE A 99 5.84 44.95 -15.85
C PHE A 99 5.56 43.97 -14.73
N PHE A 100 5.78 44.41 -13.50
CA PHE A 100 5.48 43.66 -12.30
C PHE A 100 4.62 44.54 -11.38
N SER A 101 3.57 43.97 -10.83
CA SER A 101 2.73 44.63 -9.83
C SER A 101 2.27 43.61 -8.82
N MET A 102 2.58 43.86 -7.55
CA MET A 102 2.21 43.00 -6.45
C MET A 102 1.75 43.84 -5.27
N ARG A 103 0.64 43.45 -4.65
CA ARG A 103 0.17 44.10 -3.43
C ARG A 103 0.60 43.28 -2.22
N VAL A 104 1.37 43.89 -1.33
CA VAL A 104 1.74 43.30 -0.04
C VAL A 104 1.28 44.26 1.05
N GLY A 105 0.39 43.76 1.92
CA GLY A 105 -0.39 44.56 2.85
C GLY A 105 -1.24 45.60 2.13
N ASN A 106 -1.02 46.87 2.46
CA ASN A 106 -1.71 48.01 1.84
C ASN A 106 -0.87 48.77 0.80
N LYS A 107 0.32 48.26 0.45
CA LYS A 107 1.21 48.89 -0.53
C LYS A 107 1.29 48.07 -1.81
N VAL A 108 1.35 48.78 -2.95
CA VAL A 108 1.59 48.18 -4.27
C VAL A 108 3.05 48.39 -4.62
N TYR A 109 3.72 47.32 -5.01
CA TYR A 109 5.13 47.30 -5.39
C TYR A 109 5.26 47.01 -6.87
N THR A 110 6.12 47.76 -7.55
CA THR A 110 6.47 47.56 -8.97
C THR A 110 7.86 46.98 -9.17
N ASP A 111 8.71 47.02 -8.14
CA ASP A 111 10.02 46.35 -8.13
C ASP A 111 9.92 44.98 -7.45
N LYS A 112 10.43 43.94 -8.11
CA LYS A 112 10.44 42.55 -7.63
C LYS A 112 11.22 42.40 -6.32
N LYS A 113 12.33 43.14 -6.16
CA LYS A 113 13.20 43.08 -4.99
C LYS A 113 12.52 43.72 -3.78
N GLU A 114 11.88 44.87 -3.98
CA GLU A 114 11.14 45.55 -2.91
C GLU A 114 9.91 44.73 -2.47
N ALA A 115 9.15 44.19 -3.43
CA ALA A 115 8.00 43.34 -3.14
C ALA A 115 8.39 42.06 -2.37
N GLY A 116 9.46 41.39 -2.81
CA GLY A 116 9.97 40.20 -2.13
C GLY A 116 10.46 40.50 -0.71
N THR A 117 11.06 41.68 -0.48
CA THR A 117 11.55 42.09 0.84
C THR A 117 10.37 42.35 1.77
N ALA A 118 9.38 43.12 1.32
CA ALA A 118 8.15 43.36 2.05
C ALA A 118 7.40 42.06 2.38
N LEU A 119 7.39 41.09 1.46
CA LEU A 119 6.79 39.77 1.66
C LEU A 119 7.47 39.03 2.80
N VAL A 120 8.81 38.97 2.82
CA VAL A 120 9.59 38.31 3.88
C VAL A 120 9.40 39.02 5.23
N GLU A 121 9.31 40.34 5.26
CA GLU A 121 9.02 41.11 6.47
C GLU A 121 7.62 40.79 7.02
N MET A 122 6.58 40.84 6.18
CA MET A 122 5.22 40.46 6.57
C MET A 122 5.15 39.02 7.09
N CYS A 123 5.89 38.08 6.49
CA CYS A 123 5.95 36.71 6.98
C CYS A 123 6.51 36.62 8.41
N LYS A 124 7.51 37.44 8.76
CA LYS A 124 8.09 37.45 10.12
C LYS A 124 7.14 38.05 11.17
N GLU A 125 6.24 38.94 10.76
CA GLU A 125 5.25 39.54 11.66
C GLU A 125 4.11 38.57 12.03
N ILE A 126 3.91 37.53 11.22
CA ILE A 126 2.90 36.50 11.47
C ILE A 126 3.33 35.62 12.65
N LYS A 127 2.73 35.89 13.81
CA LYS A 127 2.87 35.05 15.02
C LYS A 127 1.81 33.95 15.11
N SER A 128 0.87 33.90 14.18
CA SER A 128 -0.20 32.89 14.18
C SER A 128 0.34 31.57 13.65
N VAL A 129 0.50 30.61 14.56
CA VAL A 129 0.93 29.25 14.25
C VAL A 129 -0.22 28.49 13.61
N ASN A 130 0.01 27.85 12.47
CA ASN A 130 -0.96 27.03 11.72
C ASN A 130 -2.28 27.73 11.32
N ALA A 131 -2.37 29.06 11.43
CA ALA A 131 -3.52 29.83 10.94
C ALA A 131 -3.09 30.73 9.78
N PRO A 132 -3.75 30.63 8.60
CA PRO A 132 -3.38 31.42 7.44
C PRO A 132 -3.76 32.89 7.62
N ALA A 133 -2.77 33.77 7.51
CA ALA A 133 -2.97 35.22 7.51
C ALA A 133 -2.83 35.75 6.08
N VAL A 134 -3.81 36.51 5.59
CA VAL A 134 -3.75 37.13 4.26
C VAL A 134 -2.75 38.27 4.29
N ILE A 135 -1.70 38.17 3.46
CA ILE A 135 -0.63 39.16 3.40
C ILE A 135 -0.73 40.06 2.18
N GLY A 136 -1.54 39.73 1.18
CA GLY A 136 -1.57 40.51 -0.05
C GLY A 136 -2.29 39.83 -1.21
N GLU A 137 -2.11 40.40 -2.40
CA GLU A 137 -2.69 39.93 -3.65
C GLU A 137 -1.66 40.00 -4.78
N TYR A 138 -1.60 38.97 -5.62
CA TYR A 138 -0.74 38.91 -6.79
C TYR A 138 -1.48 38.25 -7.96
N ALA A 139 -1.48 38.88 -9.14
CA ALA A 139 -2.15 38.38 -10.34
C ALA A 139 -3.63 37.95 -10.11
N GLY A 140 -4.36 38.67 -9.26
CA GLY A 140 -5.76 38.36 -8.90
C GLY A 140 -5.94 37.24 -7.87
N PHE A 141 -4.84 36.69 -7.33
CA PHE A 141 -4.88 35.66 -6.30
C PHE A 141 -4.57 36.25 -4.93
N LYS A 142 -5.36 35.84 -3.94
CA LYS A 142 -5.10 36.19 -2.55
C LYS A 142 -3.98 35.34 -2.01
N MET A 143 -2.95 35.98 -1.45
CA MET A 143 -1.82 35.30 -0.83
C MET A 143 -2.01 35.26 0.67
N ALA A 144 -2.08 34.06 1.22
CA ALA A 144 -2.09 33.84 2.67
C ALA A 144 -0.82 33.10 3.09
N VAL A 145 -0.30 33.39 4.27
CA VAL A 145 0.89 32.72 4.81
C VAL A 145 0.54 32.12 6.16
N SER A 146 1.04 30.91 6.40
CA SER A 146 0.99 30.24 7.70
C SER A 146 2.37 29.71 8.05
N PHE A 147 2.72 29.77 9.33
CA PHE A 147 3.91 29.09 9.84
C PHE A 147 3.55 27.65 10.17
N ASP A 148 4.19 26.70 9.48
CA ASP A 148 4.13 25.28 9.77
C ASP A 148 5.10 24.96 10.91
N SER A 149 4.54 24.76 12.10
CA SER A 149 5.34 24.47 13.30
C SER A 149 6.00 23.09 13.27
N PHE A 150 5.52 22.15 12.46
CA PHE A 150 6.08 20.81 12.39
C PHE A 150 7.34 20.80 11.53
N ASN A 151 7.28 21.48 10.38
CA ASN A 151 8.41 21.57 9.46
C ASN A 151 9.31 22.79 9.69
N HIS A 152 8.96 23.67 10.64
CA HIS A 152 9.63 24.95 10.92
C HIS A 152 9.81 25.83 9.67
N LYS A 153 8.77 25.90 8.83
CA LYS A 153 8.78 26.58 7.53
C LYS A 153 7.58 27.49 7.36
N PHE A 154 7.76 28.58 6.61
CA PHE A 154 6.64 29.40 6.15
C PHE A 154 6.07 28.82 4.86
N VAL A 155 4.77 28.51 4.90
CA VAL A 155 4.03 28.05 3.72
C VAL A 155 3.11 29.18 3.29
N MET A 156 3.25 29.58 2.03
CA MET A 156 2.33 30.49 1.37
C MET A 156 1.29 29.70 0.58
N ASN A 157 0.05 30.13 0.70
CA ASN A 157 -1.10 29.67 -0.03
C ASN A 157 -1.53 30.76 -1.02
N ILE A 158 -1.48 30.45 -2.31
CA ILE A 158 -2.10 31.24 -3.36
C ILE A 158 -3.51 30.71 -3.53
N LYS A 159 -4.51 31.50 -3.14
CA LYS A 159 -5.92 31.11 -3.14
C LYS A 159 -6.62 31.64 -4.38
N GLY A 160 -7.00 30.73 -5.26
CA GLY A 160 -7.96 30.92 -6.35
C GLY A 160 -9.22 30.07 -6.11
N GLN A 161 -9.72 29.42 -7.17
CA GLN A 161 -10.66 28.30 -7.06
C GLN A 161 -9.98 27.08 -6.43
N LEU A 162 -8.71 26.86 -6.77
CA LEU A 162 -7.87 25.90 -6.07
C LEU A 162 -6.87 26.61 -5.16
N SER A 163 -6.26 25.80 -4.31
CA SER A 163 -5.35 26.25 -3.26
C SER A 163 -3.96 25.73 -3.60
N HIS A 164 -3.04 26.65 -3.87
CA HIS A 164 -1.69 26.33 -4.33
C HIS A 164 -0.68 26.68 -3.24
N ASN A 165 -0.05 25.66 -2.66
CA ASN A 165 0.91 25.82 -1.58
C ASN A 165 2.34 25.93 -2.11
N LEU A 166 3.12 26.86 -1.57
CA LEU A 166 4.53 27.03 -1.87
C LEU A 166 5.32 27.43 -0.63
N GLU A 167 6.59 27.02 -0.57
CA GLU A 167 7.49 27.35 0.54
C GLU A 167 8.10 28.74 0.35
N ILE A 168 8.09 29.54 1.42
CA ILE A 168 8.74 30.85 1.47
C ILE A 168 10.09 30.73 2.15
N GLY A 169 11.14 31.12 1.43
CA GLY A 169 12.50 31.18 1.95
C GLY A 169 12.90 32.60 2.37
N VAL A 170 14.16 32.74 2.78
CA VAL A 170 14.73 34.04 3.18
C VAL A 170 15.08 34.95 2.01
N ASP A 171 15.19 34.42 0.79
CA ASP A 171 15.56 35.17 -0.41
C ASP A 171 14.36 35.88 -1.05
N PRO A 172 14.34 37.24 -1.05
CA PRO A 172 13.26 38.04 -1.63
C PRO A 172 12.95 37.71 -3.08
N LEU A 173 13.97 37.66 -3.94
CA LEU A 173 13.78 37.48 -5.39
C LEU A 173 13.40 36.04 -5.70
N GLY A 174 14.02 35.07 -5.03
CA GLY A 174 13.67 33.66 -5.15
C GLY A 174 12.21 33.38 -4.79
N ASN A 175 11.64 34.08 -3.80
CA ASN A 175 10.22 33.93 -3.47
C ASN A 175 9.30 34.39 -4.60
N ILE A 176 9.60 35.53 -5.24
CA ILE A 176 8.83 36.00 -6.41
C ILE A 176 8.93 35.01 -7.57
N SER A 177 10.13 34.47 -7.84
CA SER A 177 10.32 33.43 -8.85
C SER A 177 9.53 32.16 -8.53
N ARG A 178 9.50 31.70 -7.28
CA ARG A 178 8.68 30.54 -6.85
C ARG A 178 7.19 30.77 -7.08
N ILE A 179 6.68 31.96 -6.76
CA ILE A 179 5.28 32.33 -7.01
C ILE A 179 4.97 32.27 -8.51
N ASN A 180 5.83 32.87 -9.34
CA ASN A 180 5.64 32.83 -10.81
C ASN A 180 5.68 31.40 -11.35
N HIS A 181 6.63 30.57 -10.89
CA HIS A 181 6.68 29.17 -11.26
C HIS A 181 5.45 28.39 -10.81
N ALA A 182 4.87 28.70 -9.65
CA ALA A 182 3.61 28.08 -9.21
C ALA A 182 2.44 28.44 -10.14
N LEU A 183 2.34 29.71 -10.59
CA LEU A 183 1.33 30.13 -11.56
C LEU A 183 1.54 29.48 -12.94
N GLU A 184 2.78 29.40 -13.41
CA GLU A 184 3.12 28.73 -14.68
C GLU A 184 2.84 27.22 -14.62
N ALA A 185 3.13 26.59 -13.48
CA ALA A 185 2.94 25.16 -13.26
C ALA A 185 1.46 24.73 -13.35
N MET A 186 0.50 25.62 -13.08
CA MET A 186 -0.92 25.32 -13.23
C MET A 186 -1.27 24.80 -14.63
N THR A 187 -0.64 25.35 -15.67
CA THR A 187 -0.86 24.92 -17.06
C THR A 187 -0.38 23.50 -17.30
N LYS A 188 0.76 23.13 -16.71
CA LYS A 188 1.31 21.78 -16.75
C LYS A 188 0.44 20.83 -15.93
N GLU A 189 0.02 21.22 -14.74
CA GLU A 189 -0.86 20.44 -13.89
C GLU A 189 -2.22 20.16 -14.56
N LEU A 190 -2.76 21.12 -15.31
CA LEU A 190 -3.98 20.93 -16.10
C LEU A 190 -3.78 19.82 -17.14
N ALA A 191 -2.68 19.86 -17.89
CA ALA A 191 -2.37 18.84 -18.88
C ALA A 191 -2.23 17.47 -18.22
N GLU A 192 -1.47 17.38 -17.12
CA GLU A 192 -1.30 16.14 -16.35
C GLU A 192 -2.64 15.61 -15.78
N ALA A 193 -3.49 16.49 -15.25
CA ALA A 193 -4.80 16.12 -14.73
C ALA A 193 -5.74 15.64 -15.84
N SER A 194 -5.69 16.26 -17.03
CA SER A 194 -6.47 15.85 -18.20
C SER A 194 -6.05 14.48 -18.72
N THR A 195 -4.74 14.24 -18.86
CA THR A 195 -4.22 12.91 -19.22
C THR A 195 -4.59 11.85 -18.18
N LYS A 196 -4.55 12.18 -16.88
CA LYS A 196 -5.00 11.26 -15.82
C LYS A 196 -6.49 10.95 -15.96
N LEU A 197 -7.33 11.95 -16.24
CA LEU A 197 -8.77 11.74 -16.46
C LEU A 197 -9.03 10.78 -17.62
N GLU A 198 -8.40 11.01 -18.78
CA GLU A 198 -8.52 10.14 -19.95
C GLU A 198 -8.09 8.70 -19.64
N ASN A 199 -6.98 8.54 -18.90
CA ASN A 199 -6.51 7.23 -18.48
C ASN A 199 -7.51 6.50 -17.57
N VAL A 200 -8.07 7.21 -16.58
CA VAL A 200 -9.07 6.63 -15.66
C VAL A 200 -10.37 6.28 -16.40
N GLU A 201 -10.82 7.12 -17.32
CA GLU A 201 -11.98 6.84 -18.16
C GLU A 201 -11.74 5.60 -19.04
N ARG A 202 -10.55 5.46 -19.64
CA ARG A 202 -10.17 4.27 -20.40
C ARG A 202 -10.09 3.01 -19.54
N GLN A 203 -9.56 3.13 -18.31
CA GLN A 203 -9.52 2.01 -17.35
C GLN A 203 -10.92 1.57 -16.96
N LEU A 204 -11.84 2.51 -16.73
CA LEU A 204 -13.23 2.22 -16.43
C LEU A 204 -13.88 1.45 -17.59
N GLU A 205 -13.70 1.89 -18.84
CA GLU A 205 -14.26 1.18 -20.00
C GLU A 205 -13.65 -0.21 -20.18
N THR A 206 -12.33 -0.35 -19.94
CA THR A 206 -11.67 -1.66 -19.98
C THR A 206 -12.20 -2.59 -18.88
N ALA A 207 -12.35 -2.08 -17.66
CA ALA A 207 -12.89 -2.82 -16.52
C ALA A 207 -14.34 -3.27 -16.77
N LYS A 208 -15.18 -2.42 -17.38
CA LYS A 208 -16.55 -2.79 -17.78
C LYS A 208 -16.59 -3.95 -18.77
N VAL A 209 -15.64 -4.01 -19.70
CA VAL A 209 -15.53 -5.15 -20.62
C VAL A 209 -15.02 -6.38 -19.87
N GLU A 210 -13.99 -6.22 -19.04
CA GLU A 210 -13.35 -7.33 -18.35
C GLU A 210 -14.26 -8.02 -17.32
N VAL A 211 -15.07 -7.27 -16.58
CA VAL A 211 -15.98 -7.82 -15.57
C VAL A 211 -17.07 -8.73 -16.16
N THR A 212 -17.36 -8.59 -17.45
CA THR A 212 -18.32 -9.43 -18.17
C THR A 212 -17.73 -10.74 -18.66
N LYS A 213 -16.39 -10.90 -18.63
CA LYS A 213 -15.73 -12.13 -19.09
C LYS A 213 -16.06 -13.29 -18.14
N PRO A 214 -16.53 -14.44 -18.67
CA PRO A 214 -16.75 -15.62 -17.87
C PRO A 214 -15.43 -16.29 -17.49
N PHE A 215 -15.46 -17.14 -16.47
CA PHE A 215 -14.33 -17.99 -16.11
C PHE A 215 -14.05 -18.97 -17.26
N ALA A 216 -12.86 -18.92 -17.84
CA ALA A 216 -12.53 -19.68 -19.06
C ALA A 216 -12.63 -21.20 -18.88
N GLN A 217 -12.38 -21.71 -17.67
CA GLN A 217 -12.39 -23.14 -17.36
C GLN A 217 -13.69 -23.57 -16.67
N GLU A 218 -14.77 -22.80 -16.79
CA GLU A 218 -16.06 -23.11 -16.17
C GLU A 218 -16.61 -24.46 -16.67
N ALA A 219 -16.53 -24.71 -17.98
CA ALA A 219 -16.96 -25.99 -18.57
C ALA A 219 -16.09 -27.16 -18.11
N GLU A 220 -14.75 -26.99 -18.09
CA GLU A 220 -13.80 -28.01 -17.63
C GLU A 220 -14.03 -28.35 -16.14
N LEU A 221 -14.30 -27.34 -15.32
CA LEU A 221 -14.62 -27.54 -13.90
C LEU A 221 -15.95 -28.29 -13.74
N SER A 222 -16.98 -27.94 -14.51
CA SER A 222 -18.27 -28.65 -14.48
C SER A 222 -18.12 -30.11 -14.87
N GLU A 223 -17.45 -30.40 -15.99
CA GLU A 223 -17.25 -31.77 -16.48
C GLU A 223 -16.49 -32.63 -15.47
N LYS A 224 -15.42 -32.09 -14.86
CA LYS A 224 -14.64 -32.83 -13.85
C LYS A 224 -15.41 -33.02 -12.55
N LEU A 225 -16.26 -32.07 -12.15
CA LEU A 225 -17.15 -32.23 -11.02
C LEU A 225 -18.18 -33.34 -11.27
N ASP A 226 -18.78 -33.37 -12.46
CA ASP A 226 -19.74 -34.40 -12.84
C ASP A 226 -19.08 -35.79 -12.86
N ARG A 227 -17.88 -35.91 -13.46
CA ARG A 227 -17.11 -37.16 -13.49
C ARG A 227 -16.74 -37.64 -12.08
N LEU A 228 -16.28 -36.73 -11.21
CA LEU A 228 -15.94 -37.03 -9.82
C LEU A 228 -17.18 -37.48 -9.04
N SER A 229 -18.34 -36.85 -9.27
CA SER A 229 -19.60 -37.26 -8.63
C SER A 229 -20.05 -38.67 -9.07
N ALA A 230 -19.93 -38.98 -10.36
CA ALA A 230 -20.23 -40.31 -10.90
C ALA A 230 -19.27 -41.37 -10.34
N LEU A 231 -17.98 -41.04 -10.23
CA LEU A 231 -16.95 -41.92 -9.69
C LEU A 231 -17.17 -42.20 -8.19
N ASN A 232 -17.55 -41.19 -7.42
CA ASN A 232 -17.95 -41.36 -6.02
C ASN A 232 -19.17 -42.28 -5.88
N ALA A 233 -20.18 -42.12 -6.74
CA ALA A 233 -21.37 -42.99 -6.71
C ALA A 233 -21.02 -44.46 -7.03
N LEU A 234 -20.14 -44.69 -8.01
CA LEU A 234 -19.66 -46.03 -8.37
C LEU A 234 -18.88 -46.69 -7.22
N LEU A 235 -17.96 -45.97 -6.59
CA LEU A 235 -17.17 -46.47 -5.47
C LEU A 235 -18.05 -46.77 -4.24
N ASN A 236 -19.04 -45.93 -3.95
CA ASN A 236 -19.99 -46.13 -2.85
C ASN A 236 -20.98 -47.29 -3.12
N MET A 237 -21.17 -47.70 -4.38
CA MET A 237 -22.00 -48.86 -4.73
C MET A 237 -21.22 -50.18 -4.58
N ASP A 238 -19.92 -50.18 -4.89
CA ASP A 238 -19.03 -51.34 -4.74
C ASP A 238 -18.86 -51.74 -3.25
N GLU A 239 -18.94 -50.77 -2.33
CA GLU A 239 -18.95 -51.04 -0.88
C GLU A 239 -20.19 -51.80 -0.37
N LYS A 240 -21.32 -51.76 -1.09
CA LYS A 240 -22.54 -52.49 -0.71
C LYS A 240 -22.62 -53.90 -1.30
N GLY A 241 -21.63 -54.30 -2.10
CA GLY A 241 -21.69 -55.49 -2.95
C GLY A 241 -20.99 -56.74 -2.43
N ASP A 242 -20.13 -56.66 -1.42
CA ASP A 242 -19.38 -57.82 -0.94
C ASP A 242 -18.96 -57.64 0.52
N ASP A 243 -19.86 -58.01 1.45
CA ASP A 243 -19.52 -58.46 2.81
C ASP A 243 -20.74 -59.20 3.38
N GLY A 244 -20.93 -60.43 2.90
CA GLY A 244 -21.66 -61.44 3.66
C GLY A 244 -20.81 -61.92 4.82
N ILE A 245 -20.75 -61.17 5.92
CA ILE A 245 -20.56 -61.62 7.31
C ILE A 245 -21.01 -60.47 8.22
N GLY A 246 -22.01 -60.73 9.05
CA GLY A 246 -22.59 -59.75 9.95
C GLY A 246 -21.61 -59.23 11.00
N MET A 247 -21.59 -57.91 11.16
CA MET A 247 -21.42 -57.27 12.46
C MET A 247 -22.41 -56.11 12.56
N GLU A 248 -22.98 -56.02 13.75
CA GLU A 248 -24.19 -55.29 14.10
C GLU A 248 -24.09 -53.78 13.89
N ASP A 249 -25.26 -53.20 13.70
CA ASP A 249 -25.57 -51.76 13.61
C ASP A 249 -24.67 -50.87 14.46
N ASP A 250 -24.07 -49.85 13.83
CA ASP A 250 -23.89 -48.58 14.49
C ASP A 250 -24.39 -47.45 13.58
N LYS A 251 -25.58 -46.96 13.92
CA LYS A 251 -26.18 -45.76 13.32
C LYS A 251 -25.37 -44.55 13.76
N SER A 252 -24.73 -43.86 12.81
CA SER A 252 -24.43 -42.43 12.98
C SER A 252 -24.90 -41.65 11.75
N GLU A 253 -26.11 -41.11 11.94
CA GLU A 253 -26.68 -39.86 11.42
C GLU A 253 -26.19 -39.29 10.07
N LEU A 254 -27.12 -39.25 9.12
CA LEU A 254 -27.15 -38.26 8.05
C LEU A 254 -27.08 -36.84 8.65
N GLY A 255 -25.92 -36.20 8.54
CA GLY A 255 -25.80 -34.76 8.62
C GLY A 255 -26.15 -34.14 7.27
N THR A 256 -27.38 -33.65 7.11
CA THR A 256 -27.71 -32.68 6.06
C THR A 256 -26.88 -31.41 6.26
N GLU A 257 -25.82 -31.21 5.48
CA GLU A 257 -25.19 -29.89 5.39
C GLU A 257 -26.01 -29.02 4.44
N GLN A 258 -26.85 -28.20 5.06
CA GLN A 258 -27.50 -27.07 4.44
C GLN A 258 -26.43 -26.09 3.94
N VAL A 259 -26.49 -25.78 2.65
CA VAL A 259 -25.82 -24.65 2.02
C VAL A 259 -26.27 -23.34 2.70
N ALA A 260 -25.58 -22.95 3.76
CA ALA A 260 -25.68 -21.62 4.33
C ALA A 260 -24.71 -20.70 3.59
N ASP A 261 -25.26 -19.95 2.63
CA ASP A 261 -24.67 -18.77 2.01
C ASP A 261 -24.38 -17.72 3.10
N THR A 262 -23.26 -17.89 3.79
CA THR A 262 -22.81 -16.99 4.83
C THR A 262 -21.61 -16.21 4.30
N ARG A 263 -21.87 -14.96 3.94
CA ARG A 263 -20.85 -13.97 3.56
C ARG A 263 -19.78 -13.89 4.65
N LYS A 264 -18.60 -14.50 4.42
CA LYS A 264 -17.40 -14.23 5.21
C LYS A 264 -16.71 -13.00 4.60
N PRO A 265 -16.64 -11.84 5.29
CA PRO A 265 -15.85 -10.71 4.82
C PRO A 265 -14.37 -11.06 5.00
N TYR A 266 -13.63 -11.19 3.90
CA TYR A 266 -12.18 -11.33 3.97
C TYR A 266 -11.54 -9.98 4.36
N PRO A 267 -10.52 -9.97 5.23
CA PRO A 267 -9.85 -8.73 5.63
C PRO A 267 -9.14 -8.08 4.44
N ILE A 268 -9.30 -6.77 4.32
CA ILE A 268 -8.58 -5.92 3.37
C ILE A 268 -7.15 -5.81 3.88
N GLU A 269 -6.23 -6.62 3.36
CA GLU A 269 -4.81 -6.39 3.53
C GLU A 269 -4.17 -5.86 2.25
N ASN A 270 -3.62 -4.64 2.41
CA ASN A 270 -2.75 -3.93 1.51
C ASN A 270 -1.80 -4.85 0.74
N THR A 271 -2.11 -5.12 -0.52
CA THR A 271 -1.11 -5.55 -1.49
C THR A 271 -1.18 -4.64 -2.71
N ARG A 272 -0.25 -3.68 -2.73
CA ARG A 272 0.23 -3.01 -3.94
C ARG A 272 0.70 -4.10 -4.91
N HIS A 273 -0.17 -4.55 -5.80
CA HIS A 273 0.25 -5.19 -7.03
C HIS A 273 0.07 -4.18 -8.15
N ASN A 274 1.21 -3.59 -8.52
CA ASN A 274 1.40 -2.87 -9.76
C ASN A 274 1.06 -3.81 -10.92
N TYR A 275 0.06 -3.46 -11.72
CA TYR A 275 0.03 -3.92 -13.11
C TYR A 275 1.04 -3.07 -13.88
N ALA A 276 2.24 -3.61 -14.04
CA ALA A 276 3.14 -3.14 -15.08
C ALA A 276 2.55 -3.58 -16.43
N VAL A 277 1.95 -2.63 -17.15
CA VAL A 277 1.76 -2.76 -18.59
C VAL A 277 2.80 -1.85 -19.22
N GLU A 278 3.78 -2.47 -19.88
CA GLU A 278 4.80 -1.79 -20.66
C GLU A 278 4.17 -0.84 -21.69
N ASN A 279 4.65 0.40 -21.71
CA ASN A 279 4.63 1.26 -22.88
C ASN A 279 6.00 1.96 -22.95
N GLY A 280 6.71 1.75 -24.05
CA GLY A 280 8.08 2.20 -24.24
C GLY A 280 8.23 3.69 -24.58
N ASN A 281 9.35 4.28 -24.13
CA ASN A 281 10.37 4.90 -25.00
C ASN A 281 11.69 5.10 -24.20
N PRO A 282 12.88 5.15 -24.85
CA PRO A 282 14.17 4.90 -24.22
C PRO A 282 14.84 6.19 -23.75
N GLN A 283 15.22 6.24 -22.48
CA GLN A 283 16.37 7.03 -21.99
C GLN A 283 16.68 6.59 -20.55
N GLY A 284 17.22 5.37 -20.43
CA GLY A 284 17.73 4.85 -19.17
C GLY A 284 19.12 5.40 -18.90
N MET A 285 19.25 6.23 -17.85
CA MET A 285 20.51 6.56 -17.21
C MET A 285 21.29 5.27 -16.90
N ARG A 286 22.49 5.17 -17.49
CA ARG A 286 23.49 4.18 -17.11
C ARG A 286 24.01 4.52 -15.71
N LEU A 287 23.80 3.63 -14.76
CA LEU A 287 24.58 3.57 -13.52
C LEU A 287 25.12 2.15 -13.38
N THR A 288 26.33 1.94 -13.89
CA THR A 288 27.15 0.78 -13.56
C THR A 288 28.54 1.22 -13.12
N ALA A 289 28.92 0.69 -11.96
CA ALA A 289 30.28 0.33 -11.54
C ALA A 289 31.29 1.46 -11.26
N ALA A 290 31.40 1.79 -9.98
CA ALA A 290 32.68 2.09 -9.35
C ALA A 290 32.63 1.64 -7.88
N MET A 291 32.90 0.35 -7.63
CA MET A 291 33.26 -0.12 -6.30
C MET A 291 34.76 0.11 -6.12
N ALA A 292 35.10 1.09 -5.30
CA ALA A 292 36.45 1.29 -4.79
C ALA A 292 36.67 0.38 -3.58
N ASP A 293 37.79 -0.31 -3.66
CA ASP A 293 38.38 -1.25 -2.72
C ASP A 293 38.59 -0.65 -1.32
N LYS A 294 38.21 -1.39 -0.26
CA LYS A 294 38.85 -1.34 1.07
C LYS A 294 38.37 -2.51 1.96
N PRO A 295 39.28 -3.29 2.59
CA PRO A 295 38.95 -4.59 3.15
C PRO A 295 38.42 -4.52 4.59
N ALA A 296 37.29 -5.18 4.86
CA ALA A 296 36.85 -5.49 6.21
C ALA A 296 37.47 -6.84 6.65
N GLN A 297 38.42 -6.79 7.59
CA GLN A 297 39.03 -7.96 8.22
C GLN A 297 37.96 -8.83 8.92
N ARG A 298 37.84 -10.09 8.50
CA ARG A 298 37.11 -11.12 9.22
C ARG A 298 37.95 -11.57 10.41
N VAL A 299 37.66 -11.03 11.60
CA VAL A 299 38.21 -11.54 12.86
C VAL A 299 37.46 -12.82 13.23
N SER A 300 38.17 -13.94 13.33
CA SER A 300 37.57 -15.25 13.59
C SER A 300 37.02 -15.33 15.02
N LEU A 301 35.93 -16.09 15.21
CA LEU A 301 35.26 -16.32 16.50
C LEU A 301 36.19 -16.87 17.60
N LYS A 302 37.36 -17.42 17.24
CA LYS A 302 38.37 -17.90 18.18
C LYS A 302 39.06 -16.77 18.96
N GLU A 303 39.24 -15.60 18.37
CA GLU A 303 39.97 -14.47 18.96
C GLU A 303 39.10 -13.67 19.95
N LYS A 304 37.78 -13.67 19.72
CA LYS A 304 36.79 -13.09 20.66
C LYS A 304 36.60 -13.96 21.92
N LEU A 305 36.95 -15.24 21.89
CA LEU A 305 36.82 -16.13 23.04
C LEU A 305 38.01 -16.01 24.02
N GLU A 306 39.22 -15.73 23.52
CA GLU A 306 40.40 -15.53 24.38
C GLU A 306 40.38 -14.19 25.11
N THR A 307 39.89 -13.13 24.46
CA THR A 307 39.75 -11.80 25.08
C THR A 307 38.70 -11.77 26.21
N MET A 308 37.74 -12.70 26.20
CA MET A 308 36.78 -12.89 27.30
C MET A 308 37.34 -13.71 28.47
N LYS A 309 38.29 -14.63 28.22
CA LYS A 309 38.97 -15.40 29.29
C LYS A 309 39.97 -14.55 30.08
N VAL A 310 40.65 -13.61 29.43
CA VAL A 310 41.63 -12.72 30.09
C VAL A 310 40.96 -11.68 30.99
N LYS A 311 39.70 -11.29 30.70
CA LYS A 311 38.95 -10.33 31.52
C LYS A 311 38.32 -10.92 32.79
N ALA A 312 38.31 -12.25 32.93
CA ALA A 312 37.75 -12.96 34.08
C ALA A 312 38.79 -13.40 35.13
N ALA A 313 40.10 -13.16 34.89
CA ALA A 313 41.18 -13.71 35.71
C ALA A 313 42.11 -12.67 36.36
N GLY A 314 41.77 -11.38 36.37
CA GLY A 314 42.68 -10.35 36.89
C GLY A 314 41.99 -9.11 37.45
N ASN A 315 41.49 -9.21 38.68
CA ASN A 315 41.58 -8.15 39.70
C ASN A 315 40.98 -8.66 41.02
N ASN A 316 41.75 -9.46 41.74
CA ASN A 316 41.64 -9.67 43.17
C ASN A 316 43.05 -9.47 43.74
N ILE A 317 43.32 -8.25 44.24
CA ILE A 317 44.37 -8.03 45.23
C ILE A 317 43.76 -7.15 46.31
N GLU A 318 43.53 -7.78 47.45
CA GLU A 318 43.20 -7.19 48.74
C GLU A 318 44.31 -6.24 49.20
N ASN A 319 43.92 -5.15 49.87
CA ASN A 319 44.75 -4.54 50.91
C ASN A 319 43.84 -4.11 52.06
N SER A 320 43.61 -5.06 52.97
CA SER A 320 43.81 -4.93 54.42
C SER A 320 43.92 -3.51 55.00
N VAL A 321 42.87 -3.07 55.72
CA VAL A 321 43.02 -2.42 57.04
C VAL A 321 41.78 -2.72 57.90
N GLN A 322 41.88 -3.76 58.75
CA GLN A 322 41.18 -3.79 60.04
C GLN A 322 42.20 -3.42 61.11
N ARG A 323 41.92 -2.35 61.86
CA ARG A 323 42.44 -2.16 63.22
C ARG A 323 41.31 -1.63 64.10
N ASP A 324 40.73 -2.59 64.81
CA ASP A 324 40.62 -2.61 66.27
C ASP A 324 39.61 -1.68 66.98
N LYS A 325 39.11 -2.20 68.12
CA LYS A 325 38.03 -1.75 69.02
C LYS A 325 36.63 -2.24 68.66
N GLY A 326 35.95 -3.06 69.46
CA GLY A 326 36.26 -3.62 70.76
C GLY A 326 34.96 -4.16 71.40
N LYS A 327 35.10 -5.31 72.09
CA LYS A 327 34.42 -5.78 73.31
C LYS A 327 32.88 -5.70 73.41
N GLU A 328 32.25 -6.88 73.49
CA GLU A 328 31.64 -7.46 74.73
C GLU A 328 30.36 -6.69 75.13
N GLU A 329 29.16 -7.23 74.98
CA GLU A 329 28.53 -8.38 75.65
C GLU A 329 27.37 -7.85 76.52
N TYR A 330 26.24 -8.55 76.48
CA TYR A 330 25.14 -8.56 77.46
C TYR A 330 24.42 -7.25 77.83
N LEU A 331 23.34 -6.94 77.10
CA LEU A 331 21.93 -6.93 77.52
C LEU A 331 21.05 -6.21 76.49
#